data_AF-A0A948RHP6-F1
#
_entry.id   AF-A0A948RHP6-F1
#
_cell.length_a   1.000
_cell.length_b   1.000
_cell.length_c   1.000
_cell.angle_alpha   90.00
_cell.angle_beta   90.00
_cell.angle_gamma   90.00
#
_symmetry.space_group_name_H-M   'P 1'
#
loop_
_entity.id
_entity.type
_entity.pdbx_description
1 polymer ?
#
loop_
_entity_poly.entity_id
_entity_poly.type
_entity_poly.pdbx_seq_one_letter_code
_entity_poly.pdbx_strand_id
1 'polypeptide(L)'
;LLERIAYFIGWTLVLYLYFRFWNVLSMTYTYQPGRTEGLHLLTGGPLSFNFWVGEILLGIVTPMVLLLYHPTRTSQLWRMVALALVVGGVVAYRWDTNISGLMIVLSYLPGEPTVTYTHYVPSLIEFISGAGVVAFGLLAFSLGVRYLKVVNHSLTVEEHENRIVEAKEPAPA
;
A
#
# COMPACT_ATOMS: atom_id res chain seq x y z
N LEU A 1 -9.26 -14.85 14.28
CA LEU A 1 -9.42 -13.41 13.98
C LEU A 1 -8.58 -12.95 12.79
N LEU A 2 -7.25 -13.12 12.84
CA LEU A 2 -6.31 -12.68 11.79
C LEU A 2 -6.65 -13.17 10.38
N GLU A 3 -7.07 -14.42 10.25
CA GLU A 3 -7.49 -15.01 8.97
C GLU A 3 -8.70 -14.29 8.35
N ARG A 4 -9.67 -13.93 9.20
CA ARG A 4 -10.89 -13.22 8.79
C ARG A 4 -10.56 -11.79 8.32
N ILE A 5 -9.62 -11.13 9.00
CA ILE A 5 -9.09 -9.81 8.61
C ILE A 5 -8.34 -9.91 7.29
N ALA A 6 -7.45 -10.89 7.13
CA ALA A 6 -6.72 -11.11 5.89
C ALA A 6 -7.64 -11.33 4.69
N TYR A 7 -8.71 -12.11 4.87
CA TYR A 7 -9.73 -12.32 3.86
C TYR A 7 -10.49 -11.03 3.51
N PHE A 8 -10.84 -10.22 4.51
CA PHE A 8 -11.48 -8.92 4.30
C PHE A 8 -10.58 -7.95 3.54
N ILE A 9 -9.28 -7.92 3.86
CA ILE A 9 -8.28 -7.12 3.13
C ILE A 9 -8.20 -7.60 1.67
N GLY A 10 -8.17 -8.91 1.44
CA GLY A 10 -8.19 -9.49 0.08
C GLY A 10 -9.36 -8.98 -0.77
N TRP A 11 -10.58 -8.96 -0.20
CA TRP A 11 -11.75 -8.40 -0.89
C TRP A 11 -11.69 -6.88 -1.07
N THR A 12 -11.13 -6.16 -0.10
CA THR A 12 -10.92 -4.72 -0.23
C THR A 12 -9.96 -4.40 -1.37
N LEU A 13 -8.94 -5.24 -1.59
CA LEU A 13 -8.02 -5.10 -2.73
C LEU A 13 -8.73 -5.33 -4.08
N VAL A 14 -9.69 -6.26 -4.15
CA VAL A 14 -10.52 -6.46 -5.37
C VAL A 14 -11.30 -5.17 -5.68
N LEU A 15 -11.95 -4.60 -4.67
CA LEU A 15 -12.70 -3.35 -4.82
C LEU A 15 -11.77 -2.17 -5.18
N TYR A 16 -10.59 -2.11 -4.57
CA TYR A 16 -9.58 -1.12 -4.93
C TYR A 16 -9.11 -1.27 -6.38
N LEU A 17 -8.86 -2.49 -6.85
CA LEU A 17 -8.49 -2.77 -8.24
C LEU A 17 -9.57 -2.27 -9.20
N TYR A 18 -10.84 -2.52 -8.89
CA TYR A 18 -11.97 -2.01 -9.67
C TYR A 18 -11.96 -0.47 -9.73
N PHE A 19 -11.82 0.21 -8.60
CA PHE A 19 -11.74 1.68 -8.57
C PHE A 19 -10.51 2.22 -9.31
N ARG A 20 -9.39 1.49 -9.25
CA ARG A 20 -8.17 1.88 -9.97
C ARG A 20 -8.36 1.77 -11.48
N PHE A 21 -8.93 0.68 -11.97
CA PHE A 21 -9.30 0.55 -13.39
C PHE A 21 -10.31 1.61 -13.81
N TRP A 22 -11.34 1.86 -12.99
CA TRP A 22 -12.32 2.90 -13.26
C TRP A 22 -11.66 4.28 -13.33
N ASN A 23 -10.71 4.59 -12.45
CA ASN A 23 -9.99 5.85 -12.46
C ASN A 23 -9.22 6.05 -13.76
N VAL A 24 -8.48 5.03 -14.21
CA VAL A 24 -7.73 5.04 -15.48
C VAL A 24 -8.67 5.20 -16.67
N LEU A 25 -9.78 4.46 -16.70
CA LEU A 25 -10.79 4.59 -17.75
C LEU A 25 -11.49 5.95 -17.73
N SER A 26 -11.79 6.50 -16.55
CA SER A 26 -12.47 7.79 -16.42
C SER A 26 -11.68 8.94 -17.03
N MET A 27 -10.34 8.81 -17.10
CA MET A 27 -9.46 9.82 -17.69
C MET A 27 -9.49 9.84 -19.23
N THR A 28 -10.10 8.85 -19.91
CA THR A 28 -10.23 8.85 -21.38
C THR A 28 -11.53 9.49 -21.89
N TYR A 29 -12.54 9.69 -21.04
CA TYR A 29 -13.85 10.19 -21.47
C TYR A 29 -13.90 11.69 -21.77
N THR A 30 -13.09 12.49 -21.07
CA THR A 30 -13.06 13.95 -21.25
C THR A 30 -11.63 14.38 -21.49
N TYR A 31 -11.35 14.91 -22.68
CA TYR A 31 -10.05 15.48 -22.98
C TYR A 31 -9.84 16.74 -22.14
N GLN A 32 -8.91 16.67 -21.20
CA GLN A 32 -8.46 17.79 -20.38
C GLN A 32 -6.94 17.85 -20.45
N PRO A 33 -6.35 18.95 -20.97
CA PRO A 33 -4.91 19.11 -21.05
C PRO A 33 -4.27 18.88 -19.67
N GLY A 34 -3.29 17.98 -19.62
CA GLY A 34 -2.59 17.55 -18.42
C GLY A 34 -3.16 16.32 -17.72
N ARG A 35 -4.43 15.94 -17.97
CA ARG A 35 -5.02 14.72 -17.40
C ARG A 35 -4.88 13.52 -18.34
N THR A 36 -5.06 13.75 -19.65
CA THR A 36 -4.91 12.72 -20.70
C THR A 36 -3.43 12.37 -20.95
N GLU A 37 -2.55 13.34 -20.83
CA GLU A 37 -1.10 13.21 -21.01
C GLU A 37 -0.47 12.48 -19.83
N GLY A 38 -0.98 12.72 -18.60
CA GLY A 38 -0.59 11.96 -17.42
C GLY A 38 -0.98 10.49 -17.50
N LEU A 39 -2.15 10.22 -18.07
CA LEU A 39 -2.62 8.87 -18.39
C LEU A 39 -1.64 8.16 -19.34
N HIS A 40 -1.26 8.83 -20.44
CA HIS A 40 -0.33 8.28 -21.42
C HIS A 40 1.06 8.03 -20.81
N LEU A 41 1.56 8.94 -19.98
CA LEU A 41 2.82 8.78 -19.25
C LEU A 41 2.80 7.57 -18.31
N LEU A 42 1.64 7.30 -17.70
CA LEU A 42 1.44 6.23 -16.73
C LEU A 42 1.21 4.86 -17.38
N THR A 43 0.47 4.78 -18.50
CA THR A 43 0.11 3.49 -19.12
C THR A 43 1.08 3.03 -20.20
N GLY A 44 1.72 3.96 -20.92
CA GLY A 44 2.62 3.66 -22.05
C GLY A 44 3.93 4.46 -22.07
N GLY A 45 4.11 5.39 -21.12
CA GLY A 45 5.31 6.22 -21.01
C GLY A 45 6.38 5.63 -20.07
N PRO A 46 7.32 6.47 -19.60
CA PRO A 46 8.44 6.06 -18.75
C PRO A 46 8.01 5.45 -17.40
N LEU A 47 6.80 5.76 -16.91
CA LEU A 47 6.26 5.21 -15.65
C LEU A 47 5.45 3.91 -15.85
N SER A 48 5.26 3.45 -17.09
CA SER A 48 4.47 2.25 -17.40
C SER A 48 4.94 1.00 -16.68
N PHE A 49 6.25 0.80 -16.56
CA PHE A 49 6.79 -0.34 -15.82
C PHE A 49 6.41 -0.30 -14.34
N ASN A 50 6.48 0.87 -13.70
CA ASN A 50 6.11 1.03 -12.29
C ASN A 50 4.62 0.81 -12.09
N PHE A 51 3.79 1.39 -12.95
CA PHE A 51 2.35 1.24 -12.90
C PHE A 51 1.92 -0.23 -13.09
N TRP A 52 2.37 -0.90 -14.16
CA TRP A 52 1.95 -2.27 -14.44
C TRP A 52 2.55 -3.29 -13.48
N VAL A 53 3.85 -3.22 -13.22
CA VAL A 53 4.57 -4.23 -12.43
C VAL A 53 4.56 -3.89 -10.94
N GLY A 54 4.91 -2.66 -10.59
CA GLY A 54 4.99 -2.22 -9.18
C GLY A 54 3.62 -2.09 -8.54
N GLU A 55 2.72 -1.33 -9.17
CA GLU A 55 1.41 -1.04 -8.59
C GLU A 55 0.41 -2.17 -8.85
N ILE A 56 0.10 -2.47 -10.12
CA ILE A 56 -0.97 -3.42 -10.46
C ILE A 56 -0.57 -4.86 -10.08
N LEU A 57 0.58 -5.35 -10.57
CA LEU A 57 0.97 -6.75 -10.39
C LEU A 57 1.43 -7.03 -8.96
N LEU A 58 2.45 -6.32 -8.47
CA LEU A 58 3.02 -6.56 -7.14
C LEU A 58 2.19 -5.95 -6.01
N GLY A 59 1.59 -4.78 -6.23
CA GLY A 59 0.86 -4.04 -5.20
C GLY A 59 -0.58 -4.49 -4.98
N ILE A 60 -1.27 -4.97 -6.03
CA ILE A 60 -2.69 -5.33 -5.95
C ILE A 60 -2.92 -6.81 -6.25
N VAL A 61 -2.54 -7.28 -7.45
CA VAL A 61 -2.89 -8.63 -7.92
C VAL A 61 -2.22 -9.72 -7.08
N THR A 62 -0.92 -9.61 -6.84
CA THR A 62 -0.15 -10.59 -6.06
C THR A 62 -0.69 -10.73 -4.62
N PRO A 63 -0.81 -9.64 -3.82
CA PRO A 63 -1.33 -9.76 -2.46
C PRO A 63 -2.81 -10.15 -2.44
N MET A 64 -3.62 -9.73 -3.42
CA MET A 64 -5.01 -10.16 -3.55
C MET A 64 -5.10 -11.68 -3.70
N VAL A 65 -4.33 -12.28 -4.61
CA VAL A 65 -4.30 -13.73 -4.81
C VAL A 65 -3.79 -14.45 -3.55
N LEU A 66 -2.71 -13.95 -2.94
CA LEU A 66 -2.13 -14.55 -1.73
C LEU A 66 -3.09 -14.52 -0.52
N LEU A 67 -3.89 -13.46 -0.38
CA LEU A 67 -4.82 -13.31 0.75
C LEU A 67 -6.17 -14.03 0.53
N LEU A 68 -6.58 -14.24 -0.73
CA LEU A 68 -7.78 -15.00 -1.07
C LEU A 68 -7.51 -16.51 -1.12
N TYR A 69 -6.28 -16.94 -1.39
CA TYR A 69 -5.92 -18.35 -1.43
C TYR A 69 -5.75 -18.93 -0.01
N HIS A 70 -6.50 -20.00 0.29
CA HIS A 70 -6.63 -20.58 1.63
C HIS A 70 -5.27 -20.95 2.29
N PRO A 71 -4.37 -21.73 1.66
CA PRO A 71 -3.15 -22.18 2.35
C PRO A 71 -2.13 -21.05 2.58
N THR A 72 -2.08 -20.03 1.72
CA THR A 72 -1.22 -18.84 1.92
C THR A 72 -1.78 -17.91 2.99
N ARG A 73 -3.11 -17.86 3.16
CA ARG A 73 -3.77 -17.09 4.23
C ARG A 73 -3.51 -17.66 5.63
N THR A 74 -3.47 -18.98 5.75
CA THR A 74 -3.23 -19.67 7.02
C THR A 74 -1.78 -19.49 7.49
N SER A 75 -0.81 -19.48 6.57
CA SER A 75 0.60 -19.28 6.89
C SER A 75 0.92 -17.84 7.32
N GLN A 76 1.56 -17.70 8.48
CA GLN A 76 1.95 -16.39 9.01
C GLN A 76 2.94 -15.65 8.11
N LEU A 77 3.92 -16.36 7.53
CA LEU A 77 4.94 -15.76 6.68
C LEU A 77 4.32 -15.18 5.41
N TRP A 78 3.51 -15.97 4.70
CA TRP A 78 2.86 -15.53 3.46
C TRP A 78 1.87 -14.39 3.69
N ARG A 79 1.16 -14.39 4.82
CA ARG A 79 0.29 -13.27 5.21
C ARG A 79 1.09 -11.98 5.45
N MET A 80 2.24 -12.06 6.12
CA MET A 80 3.11 -10.89 6.34
C MET A 80 3.70 -10.36 5.04
N VAL A 81 4.15 -11.26 4.15
CA VAL A 81 4.65 -10.88 2.81
C VAL A 81 3.55 -10.21 2.00
N ALA A 82 2.33 -10.76 1.99
CA ALA A 82 1.20 -10.14 1.29
C ALA A 82 0.89 -8.73 1.83
N LEU A 83 0.88 -8.53 3.15
CA LEU A 83 0.67 -7.21 3.74
C LEU A 83 1.80 -6.24 3.40
N ALA A 84 3.06 -6.69 3.40
CA ALA A 84 4.20 -5.87 2.99
C ALA A 84 4.08 -5.44 1.51
N LEU A 85 3.63 -6.35 0.65
CA LEU A 85 3.36 -6.06 -0.76
C LEU A 85 2.23 -5.04 -0.94
N VAL A 86 1.16 -5.13 -0.14
CA VAL A 86 0.09 -4.10 -0.14
C VAL A 86 0.65 -2.73 0.22
N VAL A 87 1.47 -2.63 1.26
CA VAL A 87 2.10 -1.36 1.66
C VAL A 87 3.03 -0.85 0.54
N GLY A 88 3.84 -1.73 -0.05
CA GLY A 88 4.69 -1.40 -1.20
C GLY A 88 3.89 -0.90 -2.40
N GLY A 89 2.75 -1.53 -2.71
CA GLY A 89 1.83 -1.11 -3.77
C GLY A 89 1.25 0.28 -3.54
N VAL A 90 0.87 0.61 -2.29
CA VAL A 90 0.39 1.94 -1.94
C VAL A 90 1.49 3.00 -2.10
N VAL A 91 2.73 2.65 -1.74
CA VAL A 91 3.89 3.55 -1.95
C VAL A 91 4.13 3.75 -3.45
N ALA A 92 4.10 2.70 -4.26
CA ALA A 92 4.23 2.79 -5.71
C ALA A 92 3.11 3.65 -6.33
N TYR A 93 1.86 3.43 -5.94
CA TYR A 93 0.73 4.27 -6.36
C TYR A 93 0.93 5.76 -6.02
N ARG A 94 1.42 6.04 -4.81
CA ARG A 94 1.69 7.42 -4.35
C ARG A 94 2.86 8.03 -5.11
N TRP A 95 3.89 7.25 -5.39
CA TRP A 95 5.02 7.66 -6.22
C TRP A 95 4.55 8.04 -7.62
N ASP A 96 3.84 7.14 -8.28
CA ASP A 96 3.32 7.32 -9.64
C ASP A 96 2.39 8.53 -9.74
N THR A 97 1.50 8.73 -8.76
CA THR A 97 0.61 9.90 -8.70
C THR A 97 1.39 11.20 -8.51
N ASN A 98 2.42 11.20 -7.66
CA ASN A 98 3.20 12.41 -7.39
C ASN A 98 4.10 12.78 -8.56
N ILE A 99 4.87 11.82 -9.09
CA ILE A 99 5.78 12.04 -10.21
C ILE A 99 5.02 12.36 -11.49
N SER A 100 3.88 11.69 -11.77
CA SER A 100 3.05 12.06 -12.92
C SER A 100 2.53 13.50 -12.81
N GLY A 101 2.16 13.96 -11.62
CA GLY A 101 1.79 15.36 -11.38
C GLY A 101 2.95 16.35 -11.55
N LEU A 102 4.18 15.97 -11.19
CA LEU A 102 5.37 16.83 -11.31
C LEU A 102 5.93 16.89 -12.74
N MET A 103 5.78 15.83 -13.53
CA MET A 103 6.26 15.78 -14.91
C MET A 103 5.38 16.56 -15.90
N ILE A 104 4.16 16.91 -15.51
CA ILE A 104 3.20 17.64 -16.34
C ILE A 104 3.24 19.11 -15.91
N VAL A 105 4.07 19.90 -16.59
CA VAL A 105 4.10 21.34 -16.40
C VAL A 105 3.11 21.98 -17.36
N LEU A 106 1.96 22.42 -16.84
CA LEU A 106 1.03 23.24 -17.61
C LEU A 106 1.57 24.68 -17.69
N SER A 107 1.87 25.12 -18.90
CA SER A 107 2.06 26.53 -19.23
C SER A 107 0.73 27.28 -18.98
N TYR A 108 0.74 28.27 -18.07
CA TYR A 108 -0.41 29.17 -17.83
C TYR A 108 -0.45 30.36 -18.81
N LEU A 109 0.38 30.34 -19.86
CA LEU A 109 0.42 31.42 -20.86
C LEU A 109 -0.80 31.34 -21.77
N PRO A 110 -1.49 32.47 -22.05
CA PRO A 110 -2.63 32.47 -22.96
C PRO A 110 -2.14 32.18 -24.38
N GLY A 111 -2.55 31.04 -24.95
CA GLY A 111 -2.40 30.77 -26.39
C GLY A 111 -1.80 29.41 -26.75
N GLU A 112 -1.09 28.72 -25.86
CA GLU A 112 -0.54 27.40 -26.17
C GLU A 112 -0.20 26.63 -24.87
N PRO A 113 -0.99 25.62 -24.48
CA PRO A 113 -0.60 24.71 -23.42
C PRO A 113 0.47 23.76 -23.96
N THR A 114 1.72 24.23 -24.04
CA THR A 114 2.87 23.38 -24.38
C THR A 114 3.13 22.46 -23.19
N VAL A 115 2.81 21.17 -23.35
CA VAL A 115 3.11 20.14 -22.35
C VAL A 115 4.60 19.80 -22.49
N THR A 116 5.42 20.32 -21.58
CA THR A 116 6.85 19.98 -21.55
C THR A 116 7.06 18.75 -20.67
N TYR A 117 7.50 17.65 -21.30
CA TYR A 117 7.86 16.42 -20.59
C TYR A 117 9.23 16.56 -19.94
N THR A 118 9.29 16.55 -18.61
CA THR A 118 10.55 16.58 -17.86
C THR A 118 10.93 15.18 -17.40
N HIS A 119 12.19 14.80 -17.55
CA HIS A 119 12.71 13.53 -17.04
C HIS A 119 13.08 13.66 -15.56
N TYR A 120 12.49 12.82 -14.72
CA TYR A 120 12.81 12.75 -13.29
C TYR A 120 13.70 11.54 -13.00
N VAL A 121 14.87 11.78 -12.40
CA VAL A 121 15.75 10.72 -11.87
C VAL A 121 15.89 10.97 -10.38
N PRO A 122 15.41 10.04 -9.53
CA PRO A 122 15.45 10.24 -8.09
C PRO A 122 16.88 10.31 -7.58
N SER A 123 17.13 11.30 -6.75
CA SER A 123 18.41 11.56 -6.12
C SER A 123 18.53 10.83 -4.79
N LEU A 124 19.77 10.55 -4.35
CA LEU A 124 20.02 9.87 -3.09
C LEU A 124 19.43 10.64 -1.89
N ILE A 125 19.42 11.98 -1.95
CA ILE A 125 18.89 12.81 -0.87
C ILE A 125 17.38 12.63 -0.72
N GLU A 126 16.63 12.43 -1.80
CA GLU A 126 15.18 12.18 -1.74
C GLU A 126 14.88 10.85 -1.04
N PHE A 127 15.69 9.82 -1.29
CA PHE A 127 15.57 8.54 -0.58
C PHE A 127 15.89 8.69 0.91
N ILE A 128 16.95 9.42 1.26
CA ILE A 128 17.33 9.64 2.67
C ILE A 128 16.26 10.47 3.39
N SER A 129 15.75 11.53 2.76
CA SER A 129 14.67 12.34 3.31
C SER A 129 13.39 11.52 3.50
N GLY A 130 13.01 10.69 2.52
CA GLY A 130 11.87 9.78 2.65
C GLY A 130 12.04 8.76 3.78
N ALA A 131 13.22 8.15 3.89
CA ALA A 131 13.56 7.23 4.99
C ALA A 131 13.53 7.95 6.34
N GLY A 132 13.95 9.21 6.41
CA GLY A 132 13.89 10.04 7.62
C GLY A 132 12.45 10.25 8.11
N VAL A 133 11.50 10.51 7.20
CA VAL A 133 10.07 10.64 7.55
C VAL A 133 9.52 9.32 8.11
N VAL A 134 9.85 8.19 7.48
CA VAL A 134 9.44 6.86 7.97
C VAL A 134 10.02 6.58 9.35
N ALA A 135 11.32 6.84 9.54
CA ALA A 135 12.01 6.65 10.81
C ALA A 135 11.40 7.52 11.92
N PHE A 136 11.08 8.77 11.63
CA PHE A 136 10.42 9.67 12.57
C PHE A 136 9.03 9.17 12.97
N GLY A 137 8.24 8.69 12.02
CA GLY A 137 6.93 8.07 12.29
C GLY A 137 7.04 6.83 13.18
N LEU A 138 8.01 5.95 12.91
CA LEU A 138 8.27 4.76 13.72
C LEU A 138 8.76 5.12 15.13
N LEU A 139 9.56 6.17 15.27
CA LEU A 139 9.99 6.69 16.57
C LEU A 139 8.79 7.19 17.36
N ALA A 140 7.94 8.03 16.76
CA ALA A 140 6.72 8.54 17.40
C ALA A 140 5.78 7.39 17.81
N PHE A 141 5.61 6.39 16.96
CA PHE A 141 4.85 5.19 17.28
C PHE A 141 5.45 4.41 18.47
N SER A 142 6.78 4.22 18.47
CA SER A 142 7.48 3.50 19.55
C SER A 142 7.35 4.23 20.90
N LEU A 143 7.47 5.55 20.90
CA LEU A 143 7.20 6.37 22.09
C LEU A 143 5.73 6.23 22.51
N GLY A 144 4.79 6.32 21.57
CA GLY A 144 3.36 6.15 21.84
C GLY A 144 3.06 4.81 22.52
N VAL A 145 3.57 3.70 22.00
CA VAL A 145 3.40 2.37 22.60
C VAL A 145 4.01 2.31 24.01
N ARG A 146 5.19 2.90 24.20
CA ARG A 146 5.89 2.89 25.50
C ARG A 146 5.16 3.72 26.57
N TYR A 147 4.62 4.88 26.21
CA TYR A 147 4.09 5.85 27.18
C TYR A 147 2.56 5.84 27.31
N LEU A 148 1.80 5.54 26.26
CA LEU A 148 0.33 5.64 26.26
C LEU A 148 -0.39 4.36 26.72
N LYS A 149 0.33 3.30 27.14
CA LYS A 149 -0.24 2.00 27.60
C LYS A 149 -1.37 1.48 26.67
N VAL A 150 -1.21 1.65 25.36
CA VAL A 150 -2.25 1.30 24.37
C VAL A 150 -2.52 -0.22 24.34
N VAL A 151 -1.53 -1.02 24.76
CA VAL A 151 -1.65 -2.48 24.89
C VAL A 151 -1.79 -2.84 26.36
N ASN A 152 -3.00 -3.23 26.77
CA ASN A 152 -3.26 -3.81 28.10
C ASN A 152 -2.64 -5.20 28.16
N HIS A 153 -1.42 -5.27 28.71
CA HIS A 153 -0.73 -6.55 28.93
C HIS A 153 -1.38 -7.39 30.05
N SER A 154 -2.33 -6.84 30.82
CA SER A 154 -3.03 -7.57 31.89
C SER A 154 -3.89 -8.73 31.36
N LEU A 155 -4.57 -8.54 30.21
CA LEU A 155 -5.44 -9.56 29.62
C LEU A 155 -4.65 -10.77 29.09
N THR A 156 -3.44 -10.53 28.57
CA THR A 156 -2.55 -11.60 28.11
C THR A 156 -1.97 -12.44 29.25
N VAL A 157 -1.78 -11.87 30.45
CA VAL A 157 -1.28 -12.65 31.61
C VAL A 157 -2.38 -13.56 32.14
N GLU A 158 -3.61 -13.05 32.28
CA GLU A 158 -4.77 -13.86 32.73
C GLU A 158 -5.09 -15.04 31.80
N GLU A 159 -5.00 -14.84 30.47
CA GLU A 159 -5.28 -15.91 29.49
C GLU A 159 -4.19 -16.99 29.46
N HIS A 160 -2.92 -16.61 29.67
CA HIS A 160 -1.82 -17.57 29.81
C HIS A 160 -1.89 -18.34 31.14
N GLU A 161 -2.27 -17.68 32.23
CA GLU A 161 -2.41 -18.30 33.55
C GLU A 161 -3.57 -19.29 33.59
N ASN A 162 -4.74 -18.92 33.04
CA ASN A 162 -5.89 -19.83 32.92
C ASN A 162 -5.58 -21.08 32.09
N ARG A 163 -4.82 -20.95 30.99
CA ARG A 163 -4.39 -22.11 30.19
C ARG A 163 -3.44 -23.04 30.93
N ILE A 164 -2.59 -22.50 31.81
CA ILE A 164 -1.69 -23.32 32.65
C ILE A 164 -2.49 -24.05 33.73
N VAL A 165 -3.52 -23.41 34.28
CA VAL A 165 -4.43 -24.03 35.26
C VAL A 165 -5.24 -25.16 34.63
N GLU A 166 -5.86 -24.92 33.46
CA GLU A 166 -6.65 -25.92 32.72
C GLU A 166 -5.78 -27.12 32.27
N ALA A 167 -4.53 -26.88 31.87
CA ALA A 167 -3.60 -27.96 31.50
C ALA A 167 -3.10 -28.78 32.71
N LYS A 168 -3.24 -28.26 33.93
CA LYS A 168 -2.82 -28.91 35.18
C LYS A 168 -3.95 -29.69 35.84
N GLU A 169 -5.20 -29.46 35.42
CA GLU A 169 -6.37 -30.19 35.91
C GLU A 169 -6.47 -31.53 35.15
N PRO A 170 -6.30 -32.69 35.82
CA PRO A 170 -6.45 -33.98 35.15
C PRO A 170 -7.91 -34.15 34.71
N ALA A 171 -8.10 -34.54 33.45
CA ALA A 171 -9.42 -34.77 32.87
C ALA A 171 -10.26 -35.67 33.78
N PRO A 172 -11.53 -35.31 34.08
CA PRO A 172 -12.39 -36.13 34.91
C PRO A 172 -12.59 -37.50 34.24
N ALA A 173 -12.31 -38.56 35.01
CA ALA A 173 -12.37 -39.96 34.61
C ALA A 173 -13.78 -40.42 34.21
#